data_AF-A0A849BN33-F1
#
_entry.id   AF-A0A849BN33-F1
#
_cell.length_a   1.000
_cell.length_b   1.000
_cell.length_c   1.000
_cell.angle_alpha   90.00
_cell.angle_beta   90.00
_cell.angle_gamma   90.00
#
_symmetry.space_group_name_H-M   'P 1'
#
loop_
_entity.id
_entity.type
_entity.pdbx_description
1 polymer ?
#
loop_
_entity_poly.entity_id
_entity_poly.type
_entity_poly.pdbx_seq_one_letter_code
_entity_poly.pdbx_strand_id
1 'polypeptide(L)'
;MMARIQKSIREKDAGFTLIELLVVMIIIGVLAAIAVPVFLSQRSKARLTSAKSDASVIGKEFAAYYVDSALATTASSTAAGGDWKITATADVATGKLSAGNSVTAGSGTVNRTYCVVVRTSDPADGYVLVDGTGLKTFANATPVTSCTPA
;
A
#
# COMPACT_ATOMS: atom_id res chain seq x y z
N MET A 1 44.71 47.28 -30.11
CA MET A 1 43.99 46.13 -30.69
C MET A 1 43.05 45.48 -29.65
N MET A 2 42.12 46.22 -29.02
CA MET A 2 41.26 45.66 -27.93
C MET A 2 39.86 46.32 -27.83
N ALA A 3 39.28 46.82 -28.92
CA ALA A 3 38.00 47.56 -28.86
C ALA A 3 36.77 46.82 -29.42
N ARG A 4 36.90 45.55 -29.83
CA ARG A 4 35.82 44.82 -30.54
C ARG A 4 35.14 43.69 -29.74
N ILE A 5 35.63 43.36 -28.54
CA ILE A 5 35.09 42.25 -27.73
C ILE A 5 33.90 42.66 -26.84
N GLN A 6 33.69 43.97 -26.58
CA GLN A 6 32.65 44.43 -25.66
C GLN A 6 31.23 44.56 -26.27
N LYS A 7 31.07 44.39 -27.59
CA LYS A 7 29.75 44.58 -28.24
C LYS A 7 28.86 43.33 -28.18
N SER A 8 29.42 42.12 -28.03
CA SER A 8 28.65 40.88 -28.08
C SER A 8 28.01 40.47 -26.74
N ILE A 9 28.40 41.08 -25.62
CA ILE A 9 27.83 40.78 -24.28
C ILE A 9 26.53 41.59 -24.04
N ARG A 10 26.36 42.73 -24.72
CA ARG A 10 25.26 43.67 -24.47
C ARG A 10 23.98 43.39 -25.27
N GLU A 11 23.98 42.41 -26.16
CA GLU A 11 22.87 42.17 -27.09
C GLU A 11 21.99 40.93 -26.76
N LYS A 12 22.23 40.19 -25.66
CA LYS A 12 21.49 38.93 -25.41
C LYS A 12 21.13 38.58 -23.96
N ASP A 13 21.19 39.50 -23.00
CA ASP A 13 20.60 39.26 -21.68
C ASP A 13 19.11 39.65 -21.67
N ALA A 14 18.30 38.82 -22.33
CA ALA A 14 16.85 38.84 -22.16
C ALA A 14 16.53 38.19 -20.80
N GLY A 15 16.40 39.01 -19.76
CA GLY A 15 15.98 38.54 -18.43
C GLY A 15 14.52 38.08 -18.42
N PHE A 16 14.24 37.04 -17.63
CA PHE A 16 12.88 36.59 -17.36
C PHE A 16 12.10 37.70 -16.65
N THR A 17 10.91 38.05 -17.14
CA THR A 17 10.08 39.06 -16.49
C THR A 17 9.38 38.47 -15.27
N LEU A 18 9.18 39.27 -14.22
CA LEU A 18 8.42 38.86 -13.04
C LEU A 18 6.98 38.45 -13.40
N ILE A 19 6.39 39.08 -14.42
CA ILE A 19 5.05 38.75 -14.89
C ILE A 19 4.99 37.38 -15.58
N GLU A 20 6.03 36.98 -16.31
CA GLU A 20 6.11 35.64 -16.90
C GLU A 20 6.17 34.56 -15.82
N LEU A 21 6.97 34.76 -14.76
CA LEU A 21 6.99 33.82 -13.63
C LEU A 21 5.66 33.81 -12.86
N LEU A 22 4.98 34.96 -12.76
CA LEU A 22 3.69 35.08 -12.08
C LEU A 22 2.59 34.29 -12.81
N VAL A 23 2.50 34.39 -14.13
CA VAL A 23 1.50 33.62 -14.90
C VAL A 23 1.77 32.13 -14.81
N VAL A 24 3.04 31.71 -14.84
CA VAL A 24 3.41 30.29 -14.75
C VAL A 24 3.02 29.69 -13.40
N MET A 25 3.29 30.36 -12.28
CA MET A 25 2.92 29.84 -10.96
C MET A 25 1.39 29.77 -10.78
N ILE A 26 0.63 30.68 -11.40
CA ILE A 26 -0.84 30.63 -11.40
C ILE A 26 -1.33 29.37 -12.12
N ILE A 27 -0.78 29.09 -13.31
CA ILE A 27 -1.16 27.90 -14.09
C ILE A 27 -0.79 26.62 -13.32
N ILE A 28 0.43 26.53 -12.78
CA ILE A 28 0.86 25.38 -11.97
C ILE A 28 -0.03 25.23 -10.72
N GLY A 29 -0.41 26.34 -10.08
CA GLY A 29 -1.32 26.34 -8.92
C GLY A 29 -2.68 25.73 -9.23
N VAL A 30 -3.29 26.11 -10.36
CA VAL A 30 -4.58 25.53 -10.79
C VAL A 30 -4.45 24.04 -11.10
N LEU A 31 -3.38 23.63 -11.80
CA LEU A 31 -3.15 22.22 -12.11
C LEU A 31 -2.91 21.39 -10.83
N ALA A 32 -2.11 21.90 -9.89
CA ALA A 32 -1.81 21.22 -8.63
C ALA A 32 -3.06 21.04 -7.76
N ALA A 33 -3.95 22.05 -7.71
CA ALA A 33 -5.19 21.98 -6.94
C ALA A 33 -6.09 20.80 -7.35
N ILE A 34 -6.13 20.47 -8.65
CA ILE A 34 -6.91 19.33 -9.17
C ILE A 34 -6.09 18.02 -9.07
N ALA A 35 -4.80 18.06 -9.41
CA ALA A 35 -3.97 16.86 -9.51
C ALA A 35 -3.68 16.20 -8.16
N VAL A 36 -3.43 16.98 -7.10
CA VAL A 36 -3.07 16.46 -5.78
C VAL A 36 -4.15 15.56 -5.17
N PRO A 37 -5.43 15.96 -5.04
CA PRO A 37 -6.45 15.09 -4.45
C PRO A 37 -6.69 13.82 -5.28
N VAL A 38 -6.66 13.92 -6.61
CA VAL A 38 -6.79 12.76 -7.49
C VAL A 38 -5.64 11.78 -7.27
N PHE A 39 -4.41 12.28 -7.23
CA PHE A 39 -3.22 11.46 -7.00
C PHE A 39 -3.25 10.73 -5.65
N LEU A 40 -3.63 11.43 -4.57
CA LEU A 40 -3.78 10.83 -3.25
C LEU A 40 -4.83 9.72 -3.23
N SER A 41 -5.98 9.93 -3.89
CA SER A 41 -7.03 8.92 -3.99
C SER A 41 -6.57 7.67 -4.78
N GLN A 42 -5.81 7.85 -5.85
CA GLN A 42 -5.27 6.75 -6.65
C GLN A 42 -4.22 5.95 -5.87
N ARG A 43 -3.36 6.64 -5.11
CA ARG A 43 -2.37 5.99 -4.24
C ARG A 43 -3.03 5.13 -3.16
N SER A 44 -4.09 5.64 -2.53
CA SER A 44 -4.90 4.90 -1.55
C SER A 44 -5.49 3.62 -2.17
N LYS A 45 -6.15 3.75 -3.33
CA LYS A 45 -6.70 2.59 -4.06
C LYS A 45 -5.63 1.57 -4.46
N ALA A 46 -4.45 2.02 -4.86
CA ALA A 46 -3.35 1.15 -5.22
C ALA A 46 -2.86 0.32 -4.02
N ARG A 47 -2.66 0.95 -2.86
CA ARG A 47 -2.27 0.25 -1.61
C ARG A 47 -3.31 -0.79 -1.20
N LEU A 48 -4.60 -0.43 -1.27
CA LEU A 48 -5.68 -1.35 -0.94
C LEU A 48 -5.75 -2.54 -1.91
N THR A 49 -5.49 -2.31 -3.19
CA THR A 49 -5.40 -3.36 -4.21
C THR A 49 -4.23 -4.31 -3.91
N SER A 50 -3.07 -3.78 -3.52
CA SER A 50 -1.93 -4.60 -3.08
C SER A 50 -2.29 -5.42 -1.84
N ALA A 51 -2.95 -4.83 -0.85
CA ALA A 51 -3.40 -5.56 0.35
C ALA A 51 -4.41 -6.68 0.02
N LYS A 52 -5.27 -6.45 -0.97
CA LYS A 52 -6.19 -7.47 -1.49
C LYS A 52 -5.46 -8.62 -2.17
N SER A 53 -4.41 -8.33 -2.93
CA SER A 53 -3.55 -9.36 -3.53
C SER A 53 -2.85 -10.20 -2.44
N ASP A 54 -2.21 -9.53 -1.48
CA ASP A 54 -1.50 -10.19 -0.39
C ASP A 54 -2.45 -11.06 0.45
N ALA A 55 -3.61 -10.52 0.84
CA ALA A 55 -4.62 -11.27 1.57
C ALA A 55 -5.09 -12.49 0.78
N SER A 56 -5.33 -12.36 -0.54
CA SER A 56 -5.74 -13.50 -1.37
C SER A 56 -4.68 -14.59 -1.44
N VAL A 57 -3.39 -14.23 -1.49
CA VAL A 57 -2.29 -15.21 -1.46
C VAL A 57 -2.29 -15.94 -0.12
N ILE A 58 -2.29 -15.21 0.99
CA ILE A 58 -2.26 -15.82 2.32
C ILE A 58 -3.47 -16.73 2.55
N GLY A 59 -4.67 -16.30 2.14
CA GLY A 59 -5.88 -17.12 2.26
C GLY A 59 -5.82 -18.44 1.47
N LYS A 60 -5.18 -18.43 0.29
CA LYS A 60 -4.95 -19.66 -0.49
C LYS A 60 -3.99 -20.61 0.24
N GLU A 61 -2.98 -20.08 0.90
CA GLU A 61 -2.02 -20.89 1.68
C GLU A 61 -2.68 -21.51 2.92
N PHE A 62 -3.58 -20.79 3.60
CA PHE A 62 -4.44 -21.39 4.63
C PHE A 62 -5.30 -22.53 4.06
N ALA A 63 -5.97 -22.28 2.93
CA ALA A 63 -6.80 -23.29 2.29
C ALA A 63 -5.98 -24.53 1.89
N ALA A 64 -4.77 -24.34 1.35
CA ALA A 64 -3.86 -25.41 0.98
C ALA A 64 -3.43 -26.23 2.22
N TYR A 65 -3.00 -25.57 3.30
CA TYR A 65 -2.65 -26.28 4.54
C TYR A 65 -3.82 -27.11 5.09
N TYR A 66 -5.04 -26.56 5.05
CA TYR A 66 -6.22 -27.25 5.53
C TYR A 66 -6.68 -28.42 4.65
N VAL A 67 -6.08 -28.65 3.48
CA VAL A 67 -6.25 -29.89 2.71
C VAL A 67 -5.51 -31.04 3.39
N ASP A 68 -4.30 -30.79 3.90
CA ASP A 68 -3.39 -31.82 4.40
C ASP A 68 -3.43 -31.97 5.93
N SER A 69 -3.79 -30.93 6.67
CA SER A 69 -3.74 -30.88 8.13
C SER A 69 -4.89 -30.07 8.72
N ALA A 70 -5.21 -30.30 9.99
CA ALA A 70 -6.33 -29.63 10.66
C ALA A 70 -5.92 -29.06 12.03
N LEU A 71 -4.67 -28.60 12.17
CA LEU A 71 -4.25 -27.93 13.39
C LEU A 71 -4.66 -26.46 13.38
N ALA A 72 -4.84 -25.90 14.57
CA ALA A 72 -4.97 -24.45 14.71
C ALA A 72 -3.70 -23.76 14.22
N THR A 73 -3.88 -22.64 13.53
CA THR A 73 -2.79 -21.86 12.94
C THR A 73 -2.97 -20.39 13.27
N THR A 74 -1.87 -19.66 13.31
CA THR A 74 -1.87 -18.19 13.36
C THR A 74 -1.12 -17.65 12.16
N ALA A 75 -1.50 -16.46 11.69
CA ALA A 75 -0.71 -15.72 10.72
C ALA A 75 -0.32 -14.35 11.25
N SER A 76 0.93 -13.99 11.02
CA SER A 76 1.51 -12.73 11.46
C SER A 76 2.58 -12.26 10.47
N SER A 77 2.94 -10.98 10.57
CA SER A 77 4.05 -10.39 9.82
C SER A 77 5.05 -9.75 10.76
N THR A 78 6.33 -9.80 10.41
CA THR A 78 7.41 -9.23 11.24
C THR A 78 7.41 -7.70 11.23
N ALA A 79 7.04 -7.10 10.09
CA ALA A 79 6.92 -5.65 9.89
C ALA A 79 6.07 -5.37 8.64
N ALA A 80 5.73 -4.09 8.42
CA ALA A 80 5.09 -3.66 7.18
C ALA A 80 6.02 -3.89 5.97
N GLY A 81 5.54 -4.58 4.93
CA GLY A 81 6.35 -5.03 3.79
C GLY A 81 7.38 -6.11 4.12
N GLY A 82 7.30 -6.70 5.33
CA GLY A 82 8.19 -7.76 5.79
C GLY A 82 7.74 -9.16 5.35
N ASP A 83 8.32 -10.16 5.99
CA ASP A 83 7.88 -11.54 5.85
C ASP A 83 6.58 -11.76 6.63
N TRP A 84 5.63 -12.46 6.00
CA TRP A 84 4.49 -13.04 6.67
C TRP A 84 4.71 -14.54 6.84
N LYS A 85 4.11 -15.08 7.91
CA LYS A 85 4.20 -16.50 8.27
C LYS A 85 2.84 -17.03 8.68
N ILE A 86 2.52 -18.25 8.28
CA ILE A 86 1.47 -19.08 8.88
C ILE A 86 2.18 -20.12 9.74
N THR A 87 1.84 -20.17 11.02
CA THR A 87 2.48 -21.03 12.01
C THR A 87 1.44 -21.92 12.67
N ALA A 88 1.70 -23.23 12.73
CA ALA A 88 0.98 -24.21 13.55
C ALA A 88 1.90 -24.65 14.71
N THR A 89 2.35 -25.90 14.71
CA THR A 89 3.45 -26.40 15.55
C THR A 89 4.83 -25.98 15.02
N ALA A 90 4.92 -25.61 13.74
CA ALA A 90 6.08 -25.01 13.08
C ALA A 90 5.59 -24.02 11.99
N ASP A 91 6.52 -23.30 11.36
CA ASP A 91 6.22 -22.47 10.19
C ASP A 91 5.76 -23.38 9.03
N VAL A 92 4.53 -23.16 8.57
CA VAL A 92 3.87 -23.98 7.53
C VAL A 92 3.98 -23.31 6.16
N ALA A 93 3.80 -21.99 6.13
CA ALA A 93 3.95 -21.18 4.93
C ALA A 93 4.57 -19.84 5.27
N THR A 94 5.40 -19.32 4.37
CA THR A 94 6.00 -18.00 4.51
C THR A 94 6.00 -17.29 3.17
N GLY A 95 6.01 -15.96 3.19
CA GLY A 95 6.11 -15.16 1.98
C GLY A 95 6.42 -13.70 2.29
N LYS A 96 6.57 -12.89 1.25
CA LYS A 96 6.79 -11.44 1.36
C LYS A 96 5.47 -10.69 1.20
N LEU A 97 5.26 -9.69 2.04
CA LEU A 97 4.16 -8.72 1.87
C LEU A 97 4.56 -7.63 0.88
N SER A 98 3.56 -7.06 0.21
CA SER A 98 3.76 -5.83 -0.56
C SER A 98 4.19 -4.69 0.37
N ALA A 99 4.99 -3.76 -0.15
CA ALA A 99 5.53 -2.66 0.64
C ALA A 99 4.43 -1.87 1.36
N GLY A 100 4.59 -1.68 2.67
CA GLY A 100 3.64 -0.98 3.52
C GLY A 100 2.49 -1.85 4.05
N ASN A 101 2.30 -3.07 3.58
CA ASN A 101 1.24 -3.95 4.08
C ASN A 101 1.70 -4.77 5.29
N SER A 102 0.79 -5.05 6.23
CA SER A 102 1.05 -5.88 7.40
C SER A 102 -0.11 -6.83 7.69
N VAL A 103 0.20 -8.03 8.20
CA VAL A 103 -0.82 -8.95 8.74
C VAL A 103 -1.04 -8.57 10.21
N THR A 104 -2.24 -8.08 10.51
CA THR A 104 -2.58 -7.59 11.86
C THR A 104 -3.30 -8.63 12.70
N ALA A 105 -4.00 -9.55 12.04
CA ALA A 105 -4.59 -10.72 12.66
C ALA A 105 -4.63 -11.85 11.64
N GLY A 106 -4.41 -13.08 12.08
CA GLY A 106 -4.59 -14.25 11.27
C GLY A 106 -4.81 -15.45 12.18
N SER A 107 -5.92 -16.14 12.01
CA SER A 107 -6.27 -17.30 12.81
C SER A 107 -6.91 -18.37 11.94
N GLY A 108 -6.57 -19.61 12.23
CA GLY A 108 -7.21 -20.80 11.67
C GLY A 108 -7.50 -21.80 12.77
N THR A 109 -8.63 -22.49 12.66
CA THR A 109 -9.10 -23.44 13.66
C THR A 109 -8.97 -24.89 13.18
N VAL A 110 -9.13 -25.82 14.12
CA VAL A 110 -9.17 -27.26 13.80
C VAL A 110 -10.36 -27.66 12.92
N ASN A 111 -11.39 -26.82 12.82
CA ASN A 111 -12.54 -27.03 11.94
C ASN A 111 -12.29 -26.53 10.49
N ARG A 112 -11.02 -26.29 10.12
CA ARG A 112 -10.61 -25.86 8.77
C ARG A 112 -11.18 -24.50 8.35
N THR A 113 -11.60 -23.70 9.34
CA THR A 113 -12.01 -22.32 9.14
C THR A 113 -10.84 -21.40 9.44
N TYR A 114 -10.70 -20.34 8.64
CA TYR A 114 -9.64 -19.35 8.82
C TYR A 114 -10.11 -17.94 8.52
N CYS A 115 -9.37 -16.97 9.03
CA CYS A 115 -9.47 -15.57 8.68
C CYS A 115 -8.08 -14.93 8.72
N VAL A 116 -7.86 -13.93 7.86
CA VAL A 116 -6.65 -13.11 7.85
C VAL A 116 -7.02 -11.68 7.57
N VAL A 117 -6.40 -10.76 8.31
CA VAL A 117 -6.55 -9.32 8.19
C VAL A 117 -5.23 -8.73 7.72
N VAL A 118 -5.23 -8.17 6.51
CA VAL A 118 -4.12 -7.41 5.95
C VAL A 118 -4.47 -5.92 5.98
N ARG A 119 -3.57 -5.13 6.55
CA ARG A 119 -3.67 -3.66 6.60
C ARG A 119 -2.62 -3.04 5.70
N THR A 120 -2.91 -1.84 5.21
CA THR A 120 -1.90 -1.01 4.54
C THR A 120 -1.16 -0.14 5.57
N SER A 121 -0.12 0.55 5.12
CA SER A 121 0.69 1.45 5.95
C SER A 121 -0.09 2.66 6.45
N ASP A 122 -1.17 3.00 5.75
CA ASP A 122 -2.01 4.15 6.05
C ASP A 122 -3.32 3.66 6.68
N PRO A 123 -3.57 3.94 7.97
CA PRO A 123 -4.78 3.47 8.64
C PRO A 123 -6.05 4.06 8.03
N ALA A 124 -5.97 5.15 7.26
CA ALA A 124 -7.11 5.74 6.57
C ALA A 124 -7.59 4.92 5.36
N ASP A 125 -6.71 4.10 4.76
CA ASP A 125 -7.04 3.25 3.60
C ASP A 125 -7.91 2.04 4.00
N GLY A 126 -8.00 1.73 5.30
CA GLY A 126 -8.76 0.61 5.84
C GLY A 126 -7.99 -0.72 5.85
N TYR A 127 -8.72 -1.83 5.79
CA TYR A 127 -8.13 -3.17 5.80
C TYR A 127 -8.90 -4.18 4.95
N VAL A 128 -8.22 -5.26 4.60
CA VAL A 128 -8.77 -6.39 3.86
C VAL A 128 -8.83 -7.59 4.78
N LEU A 129 -10.01 -8.23 4.83
CA LEU A 129 -10.20 -9.52 5.48
C LEU A 129 -10.40 -10.59 4.40
N VAL A 130 -9.70 -11.71 4.52
CA VAL A 130 -10.00 -12.92 3.77
C VAL A 130 -10.41 -14.01 4.75
N ASP A 131 -11.46 -14.74 4.43
CA ASP A 131 -11.92 -15.92 5.15
C ASP A 131 -12.37 -16.99 4.14
N GLY A 132 -12.87 -18.13 4.63
CA GLY A 132 -13.40 -19.20 3.77
C GLY A 132 -14.61 -18.80 2.92
N THR A 133 -15.22 -17.64 3.16
CA THR A 133 -16.35 -17.09 2.39
C THR A 133 -15.91 -16.09 1.31
N GLY A 134 -14.64 -15.67 1.32
CA GLY A 134 -14.04 -14.79 0.33
C GLY A 134 -13.38 -13.56 0.93
N LEU A 135 -13.21 -12.55 0.09
CA LEU A 135 -12.40 -11.37 0.40
C LEU A 135 -13.28 -10.13 0.57
N LYS A 136 -13.17 -9.48 1.72
CA LYS A 136 -13.97 -8.35 2.18
C LYS A 136 -13.05 -7.16 2.47
N THR A 137 -13.51 -5.96 2.15
CA THR A 137 -12.76 -4.72 2.33
C THR A 137 -13.52 -3.80 3.27
N PHE A 138 -12.84 -3.24 4.26
CA PHE A 138 -13.43 -2.40 5.30
C PHE A 138 -12.76 -1.05 5.35
N ALA A 139 -13.57 0.02 5.37
CA ALA A 139 -13.10 1.40 5.34
C ALA A 139 -12.72 1.99 6.72
N ASN A 140 -12.71 1.20 7.81
CA ASN A 140 -12.50 1.72 9.16
C ASN A 140 -11.11 1.40 9.73
N ALA A 141 -10.53 2.42 10.39
CA ALA A 141 -9.16 2.54 10.85
C ALA A 141 -8.84 1.77 12.15
N THR A 142 -9.82 1.21 12.85
CA THR A 142 -9.52 0.46 14.08
C THR A 142 -8.73 -0.80 13.75
N PRO A 143 -7.57 -1.04 14.38
CA PRO A 143 -6.82 -2.27 14.20
C PRO A 143 -7.68 -3.43 14.68
N VAL A 144 -8.07 -4.32 13.78
CA VAL A 144 -8.61 -5.61 14.18
C VAL A 144 -7.41 -6.45 14.61
N THR A 145 -7.23 -6.54 15.93
CA THR A 145 -6.15 -7.33 16.57
C THR A 145 -6.51 -8.80 16.68
N SER A 146 -7.76 -9.15 16.41
CA SER A 146 -8.24 -10.52 16.30
C SER A 146 -9.17 -10.63 15.11
N CYS A 147 -9.21 -11.81 14.51
CA CYS A 147 -10.27 -12.17 13.58
C CYS A 147 -10.82 -13.52 14.05
N THR A 148 -12.14 -13.65 14.00
CA THR A 148 -12.85 -14.89 14.30
C THR A 148 -13.23 -15.52 12.96
N PRO A 149 -12.79 -16.75 12.67
CA PRO A 149 -13.19 -17.46 11.46
C PRO A 149 -14.71 -17.61 11.43
N ALA A 150 -15.30 -17.31 10.26
CA ALA A 150 -16.73 -17.48 10.01
C ALA A 150 -17.11 -18.96 9.88
#